data_AF-A0A967TMB2-F1
#
_entry.id   AF-A0A967TMB2-F1
#
_cell.length_a   1.000
_cell.length_b   1.000
_cell.length_c   1.000
_cell.angle_alpha   90.00
_cell.angle_beta   90.00
_cell.angle_gamma   90.00
#
_symmetry.space_group_name_H-M   'P 1'
#
loop_
_entity.id
_entity.type
_entity.pdbx_description
1 polymer ?
#
loop_
_entity_poly.entity_id
_entity_poly.type
_entity_poly.pdbx_seq_one_letter_code
_entity_poly.pdbx_strand_id
1 'polypeptide(L)'
;MKRRIVPSLVRLARRVRAHLFQDTAEREVDEELAFHVEMRVREQLRKGLSLEEARRLAEERFGDLEAVKAACRRIAERRERKMTMKTWWDDLRQDVGYALRQIRRNPGFAAVAVLTLALGIGANTAVFSVVNGVLLEPLPYQEPDRLVALWTRYLPSSGLDIPRFPASAPELLDYDDRSEATQGVVPYVNADRTITGEHGDPRRLRVTFAGREFFDLLG
;
A
#
# COMPACT_ATOMS: atom_id res chain seq x y z
N MET A 1 -37.96 -15.39 4.33
CA MET A 1 -36.84 -14.46 4.63
C MET A 1 -35.51 -15.19 4.44
N LYS A 2 -34.96 -15.24 3.22
CA LYS A 2 -33.73 -16.00 2.88
C LYS A 2 -32.54 -15.03 2.75
N ARG A 3 -31.58 -15.11 3.67
CA ARG A 3 -30.32 -14.36 3.63
C ARG A 3 -29.44 -14.89 2.49
N ARG A 4 -29.13 -14.03 1.50
CA ARG A 4 -28.13 -14.26 0.45
C ARG A 4 -26.75 -14.27 1.09
N ILE A 5 -26.20 -15.45 1.32
CA ILE A 5 -24.81 -15.64 1.72
C ILE A 5 -23.91 -15.38 0.51
N VAL A 6 -22.83 -14.66 0.77
CA VAL A 6 -21.98 -13.92 -0.16
C VAL A 6 -21.21 -14.85 -1.14
N PRO A 7 -21.19 -14.57 -2.46
CA PRO A 7 -20.43 -15.35 -3.47
C PRO A 7 -18.90 -15.39 -3.29
N SER A 8 -18.34 -14.68 -2.32
CA SER A 8 -16.89 -14.63 -2.06
C SER A 8 -16.35 -15.92 -1.42
N LEU A 9 -17.12 -16.58 -0.56
CA LEU A 9 -16.69 -17.78 0.16
C LEU A 9 -16.64 -19.03 -0.75
N VAL A 10 -17.53 -19.11 -1.73
CA VAL A 10 -17.53 -20.19 -2.75
C VAL A 10 -16.28 -20.13 -3.64
N ARG A 11 -15.75 -18.92 -3.88
CA ARG A 11 -14.55 -18.70 -4.69
C ARG A 11 -13.27 -19.04 -3.92
N LEU A 12 -13.19 -18.74 -2.63
CA LEU A 12 -12.08 -19.17 -1.77
C LEU A 12 -12.07 -20.70 -1.62
N ALA A 13 -13.25 -21.32 -1.44
CA ALA A 13 -13.41 -22.77 -1.41
C ALA A 13 -13.00 -23.45 -2.72
N ARG A 14 -13.28 -22.83 -3.89
CA ARG A 14 -12.78 -23.33 -5.18
C ARG A 14 -11.27 -23.22 -5.33
N ARG A 15 -10.61 -22.25 -4.71
CA ARG A 15 -9.13 -22.10 -4.74
C ARG A 15 -8.43 -23.15 -3.87
N VAL A 16 -8.97 -23.38 -2.67
CA VAL A 16 -8.53 -24.48 -1.80
C VAL A 16 -8.80 -25.82 -2.48
N ARG A 17 -9.95 -25.95 -3.15
CA ARG A 17 -10.28 -27.12 -3.96
C ARG A 17 -9.33 -27.27 -5.15
N ALA A 18 -9.03 -26.24 -5.92
CA ALA A 18 -8.12 -26.33 -7.07
C ALA A 18 -6.71 -26.76 -6.64
N HIS A 19 -6.23 -26.31 -5.48
CA HIS A 19 -4.94 -26.74 -4.95
C HIS A 19 -4.97 -28.19 -4.41
N LEU A 20 -6.10 -28.62 -3.83
CA LEU A 20 -6.36 -30.02 -3.47
C LEU A 20 -6.68 -30.92 -4.68
N PHE A 21 -7.04 -30.35 -5.84
CA PHE A 21 -7.47 -31.06 -7.05
C PHE A 21 -6.42 -31.06 -8.17
N GLN A 22 -5.29 -30.36 -8.04
CA GLN A 22 -4.13 -30.62 -8.92
C GLN A 22 -3.69 -32.09 -8.80
N ASP A 23 -3.79 -32.66 -7.61
CA ASP A 23 -3.53 -34.08 -7.31
C ASP A 23 -4.52 -35.04 -7.99
N THR A 24 -5.74 -34.59 -8.34
CA THR A 24 -6.74 -35.44 -9.02
C THR A 24 -6.58 -35.43 -10.53
N ALA A 25 -6.21 -34.30 -11.15
CA ALA A 25 -5.95 -34.26 -12.58
C ALA A 25 -4.69 -35.06 -12.97
N GLU A 26 -3.65 -35.04 -12.11
CA GLU A 26 -2.47 -35.89 -12.31
C GLU A 26 -2.81 -37.38 -12.20
N ARG A 27 -3.60 -37.75 -11.18
CA ARG A 27 -4.12 -39.11 -11.05
C ARG A 27 -4.99 -39.54 -12.22
N GLU A 28 -5.83 -38.67 -12.75
CA GLU A 28 -6.73 -38.99 -13.88
C GLU A 28 -5.92 -39.32 -15.14
N VAL A 29 -4.87 -38.55 -15.42
CA VAL A 29 -3.94 -38.81 -16.54
C VAL A 29 -3.14 -40.09 -16.33
N ASP A 30 -2.70 -40.37 -15.11
CA ASP A 30 -1.98 -41.61 -14.77
C ASP A 30 -2.88 -42.85 -14.86
N GLU A 31 -4.11 -42.77 -14.36
CA GLU A 31 -5.12 -43.83 -14.42
C GLU A 31 -5.52 -44.14 -15.88
N GLU A 32 -5.70 -43.12 -16.73
CA GLU A 32 -6.07 -43.32 -18.13
C GLU A 32 -4.92 -43.91 -18.97
N LEU A 33 -3.67 -43.52 -18.70
CA LEU A 33 -2.49 -44.12 -19.34
C LEU A 33 -2.30 -45.58 -18.91
N ALA A 34 -2.47 -45.89 -17.61
CA ALA A 34 -2.40 -47.25 -17.10
C ALA A 34 -3.47 -48.17 -17.73
N PHE A 35 -4.69 -47.65 -17.87
CA PHE A 35 -5.80 -48.35 -18.54
C PHE A 35 -5.45 -48.69 -20.00
N HIS A 36 -4.86 -47.76 -20.73
CA HIS A 36 -4.48 -47.97 -22.12
C HIS A 36 -3.35 -48.99 -22.29
N VAL A 37 -2.37 -49.01 -21.39
CA VAL A 37 -1.32 -50.03 -21.35
C VAL A 37 -1.92 -51.41 -21.05
N GLU A 38 -2.79 -51.51 -20.05
CA GLU A 38 -3.44 -52.76 -19.66
C GLU A 38 -4.30 -53.34 -20.78
N MET A 39 -5.05 -52.48 -21.48
CA MET A 39 -5.86 -52.89 -22.63
C MET A 39 -5.01 -53.50 -23.75
N ARG A 40 -3.81 -52.98 -24.00
CA ARG A 40 -2.89 -53.56 -25.01
C ARG A 40 -2.29 -54.88 -24.57
N VAL A 41 -1.97 -55.03 -23.29
CA VAL A 41 -1.51 -56.32 -22.75
C VAL A 41 -2.59 -57.39 -22.96
N ARG A 42 -3.87 -57.06 -22.66
CA ARG A 42 -5.00 -57.98 -22.92
C ARG A 42 -5.16 -58.32 -24.39
N GLU A 43 -4.94 -57.37 -25.29
CA GLU A 43 -5.03 -57.60 -26.74
C GLU A 43 -3.94 -58.57 -27.23
N GLN A 44 -2.72 -58.46 -26.70
CA GLN A 44 -1.59 -59.35 -27.03
C GLN A 44 -1.78 -60.75 -26.46
N LEU A 45 -2.31 -60.87 -25.23
CA LEU A 45 -2.69 -62.15 -24.64
C LEU A 45 -3.73 -62.89 -25.49
N ARG A 46 -4.73 -62.17 -26.03
CA ARG A 46 -5.73 -62.76 -26.95
C ARG A 46 -5.13 -63.25 -28.27
N LYS A 47 -3.97 -62.74 -28.67
CA LYS A 47 -3.21 -63.18 -29.85
C LYS A 47 -2.29 -64.37 -29.55
N GLY A 48 -2.33 -64.91 -28.33
CA GLY A 48 -1.62 -66.13 -27.93
C GLY A 48 -0.22 -65.91 -27.35
N LEU A 49 0.18 -64.67 -27.09
CA LEU A 49 1.46 -64.38 -26.45
C LEU A 49 1.41 -64.65 -24.94
N SER A 50 2.57 -65.00 -24.36
CA SER A 50 2.72 -65.10 -22.92
C SER A 50 2.59 -63.72 -22.25
N LEU A 51 2.23 -63.70 -20.95
CA LEU A 51 2.03 -62.46 -20.19
C LEU A 51 3.28 -61.57 -20.17
N GLU A 52 4.47 -62.18 -20.05
CA GLU A 52 5.74 -61.47 -20.02
C GLU A 52 6.04 -60.83 -21.38
N GLU A 53 5.83 -61.55 -22.48
CA GLU A 53 6.03 -61.04 -23.83
C GLU A 53 5.00 -59.95 -24.19
N ALA A 54 3.75 -60.12 -23.77
CA ALA A 54 2.68 -59.15 -23.96
C ALA A 54 2.94 -57.84 -23.23
N ARG A 55 3.49 -57.89 -22.01
CA ARG A 55 3.91 -56.69 -21.25
C ARG A 55 5.08 -55.98 -21.91
N ARG A 56 6.14 -56.72 -22.26
CA ARG A 56 7.33 -56.16 -22.91
C ARG A 56 6.98 -55.45 -24.23
N LEU A 57 6.15 -56.07 -25.07
CA LEU A 57 5.67 -55.47 -26.32
C LEU A 57 4.75 -54.26 -26.11
N ALA A 58 3.99 -54.22 -25.01
CA ALA A 58 3.17 -53.06 -24.68
C ALA A 58 4.04 -51.88 -24.24
N GLU A 59 5.06 -52.14 -23.42
CA GLU A 59 6.03 -51.14 -22.95
C GLU A 59 6.89 -50.56 -24.10
N GLU A 60 7.48 -51.41 -24.95
CA GLU A 60 8.26 -50.98 -26.11
C GLU A 60 7.46 -50.09 -27.08
N ARG A 61 6.17 -50.39 -27.25
CA ARG A 61 5.32 -49.74 -28.24
C ARG A 61 4.62 -48.48 -27.73
N PHE A 62 4.52 -48.31 -26.41
CA PHE A 62 4.10 -47.05 -25.78
C PHE A 62 5.25 -46.04 -25.70
N GLY A 63 6.51 -46.52 -25.72
CA GLY A 63 7.68 -45.66 -25.67
C GLY A 63 7.86 -44.98 -24.31
N ASP A 64 8.47 -43.80 -24.28
CA ASP A 64 8.71 -43.02 -23.06
C ASP A 64 7.40 -42.38 -22.54
N LEU A 65 6.68 -43.15 -21.73
CA LEU A 65 5.44 -42.72 -21.05
C LEU A 65 5.65 -41.48 -20.17
N GLU A 66 6.83 -41.32 -19.58
CA GLU A 66 7.14 -40.15 -18.74
C GLU A 66 7.31 -38.89 -19.57
N ALA A 67 7.91 -38.98 -20.76
CA ALA A 67 7.97 -37.86 -21.70
C ALA A 67 6.57 -37.42 -22.17
N VAL A 68 5.66 -38.36 -22.42
CA VAL A 68 4.27 -38.07 -22.83
C VAL A 68 3.49 -37.42 -21.68
N LYS A 69 3.59 -37.95 -20.47
CA LYS A 69 3.01 -37.33 -19.26
C LYS A 69 3.53 -35.91 -19.04
N ALA A 70 4.86 -35.72 -19.12
CA ALA A 70 5.48 -34.41 -18.97
C ALA A 70 5.04 -33.42 -20.06
N ALA A 71 4.79 -33.87 -21.29
CA ALA A 71 4.23 -33.03 -22.34
C ALA A 71 2.77 -32.63 -22.04
N CYS A 72 1.93 -33.58 -21.63
CA CYS A 72 0.54 -33.31 -21.25
C CYS A 72 0.44 -32.34 -20.06
N ARG A 73 1.26 -32.52 -19.02
CA ARG A 73 1.33 -31.61 -17.87
C ARG A 73 1.71 -30.19 -18.31
N ARG A 74 2.75 -30.04 -19.14
CA ARG A 74 3.17 -28.74 -19.68
C ARG A 74 2.06 -28.06 -20.50
N ILE A 75 1.28 -28.81 -21.27
CA ILE A 75 0.16 -28.27 -22.07
C ILE A 75 -1.00 -27.84 -21.16
N ALA A 76 -1.36 -28.68 -20.18
CA ALA A 76 -2.40 -28.40 -19.21
C ALA A 76 -2.10 -27.12 -18.41
N GLU A 77 -0.90 -27.00 -17.85
CA GLU A 77 -0.46 -25.81 -17.12
C GLU A 77 -0.51 -24.54 -17.98
N ARG A 78 -0.06 -24.64 -19.24
CA ARG A 78 -0.02 -23.49 -20.16
C ARG A 78 -1.42 -23.03 -20.54
N ARG A 79 -2.36 -23.98 -20.67
CA ARG A 79 -3.78 -23.69 -20.93
C ARG A 79 -4.46 -23.11 -19.70
N GLU A 80 -4.19 -23.64 -18.53
CA GLU A 80 -4.77 -23.17 -17.26
C GLU A 80 -4.35 -21.73 -16.94
N ARG A 81 -3.08 -21.36 -17.14
CA ARG A 81 -2.61 -19.97 -16.96
C ARG A 81 -3.27 -18.99 -17.94
N LYS A 82 -3.49 -19.40 -19.19
CA LYS A 82 -4.17 -18.55 -20.19
C LYS A 82 -5.67 -18.44 -19.94
N MET A 83 -6.31 -19.54 -19.56
CA MET A 83 -7.74 -19.60 -19.26
C MET A 83 -8.06 -18.81 -18.00
N THR A 84 -7.24 -18.90 -16.95
CA THR A 84 -7.44 -18.16 -15.70
C THR A 84 -7.35 -16.64 -15.91
N MET A 85 -6.37 -16.16 -16.68
CA MET A 85 -6.25 -14.72 -16.98
C MET A 85 -7.45 -14.20 -17.79
N LYS A 86 -7.84 -14.91 -18.85
CA LYS A 86 -8.96 -14.47 -19.71
C LYS A 86 -10.28 -14.45 -18.93
N THR A 87 -10.57 -15.52 -18.19
CA THR A 87 -11.77 -15.61 -17.36
C THR A 87 -11.79 -14.51 -16.30
N TRP A 88 -10.65 -14.19 -15.68
CA TRP A 88 -10.58 -13.11 -14.69
C TRP A 88 -10.89 -11.73 -15.28
N TRP A 89 -10.41 -11.46 -16.50
CA TRP A 89 -10.74 -10.22 -17.22
C TRP A 89 -12.21 -10.13 -17.61
N ASP A 90 -12.78 -11.24 -18.09
CA ASP A 90 -14.20 -11.30 -18.46
C ASP A 90 -15.10 -11.13 -17.23
N ASP A 91 -14.76 -11.78 -16.11
CA ASP A 91 -15.44 -11.63 -14.82
C ASP A 91 -15.36 -10.20 -14.31
N LEU A 92 -14.17 -9.58 -14.34
CA LEU A 92 -13.98 -8.20 -13.89
C LEU A 92 -14.80 -7.21 -14.73
N ARG A 93 -14.83 -7.39 -16.05
CA ARG A 93 -15.66 -6.57 -16.95
C ARG A 93 -17.14 -6.70 -16.63
N GLN A 94 -17.61 -7.92 -16.38
CA GLN A 94 -19.00 -8.17 -16.02
C GLN A 94 -19.35 -7.53 -14.67
N ASP A 95 -18.50 -7.70 -13.66
CA ASP A 95 -18.69 -7.14 -12.32
C ASP A 95 -18.69 -5.60 -12.34
N VAL A 96 -17.74 -4.97 -13.07
CA VAL A 96 -17.69 -3.50 -13.23
C VAL A 96 -18.92 -2.99 -13.98
N GLY A 97 -19.31 -3.64 -15.07
CA GLY A 97 -20.50 -3.28 -15.82
C GLY A 97 -21.77 -3.37 -14.98
N TYR A 98 -21.87 -4.40 -14.13
CA TYR A 98 -22.97 -4.58 -13.19
C TYR A 98 -22.96 -3.49 -12.10
N ALA A 99 -21.82 -3.20 -11.50
CA ALA A 99 -21.67 -2.17 -10.48
C ALA A 99 -22.05 -0.78 -11.01
N LEU A 100 -21.58 -0.41 -12.22
CA LEU A 100 -21.94 0.84 -12.88
C LEU A 100 -23.45 0.93 -13.14
N ARG A 101 -24.08 -0.17 -13.56
CA ARG A 101 -25.53 -0.23 -13.77
C ARG A 101 -26.29 -0.05 -12.46
N GLN A 102 -25.77 -0.58 -11.36
CA GLN A 102 -26.35 -0.43 -10.02
C GLN A 102 -26.20 1.00 -9.48
N ILE A 103 -25.06 1.65 -9.72
CA ILE A 103 -24.84 3.07 -9.41
C ILE A 103 -25.85 3.95 -10.16
N ARG A 104 -26.03 3.72 -11.47
CA ARG A 104 -26.99 4.49 -12.30
C ARG A 104 -28.44 4.24 -11.89
N ARG A 105 -28.76 3.06 -11.38
CA ARG A 105 -30.12 2.71 -10.93
C ARG A 105 -30.47 3.32 -9.56
N ASN A 106 -29.47 3.56 -8.70
CA ASN A 106 -29.67 4.13 -7.36
C ASN A 106 -28.72 5.33 -7.11
N PRO A 107 -28.89 6.44 -7.83
CA PRO A 107 -27.94 7.56 -7.81
C PRO A 107 -27.84 8.24 -6.44
N GLY A 108 -28.93 8.28 -5.65
CA GLY A 108 -28.93 8.88 -4.32
C GLY A 108 -28.01 8.16 -3.32
N PHE A 109 -28.10 6.82 -3.26
CA PHE A 109 -27.21 6.02 -2.42
C PHE A 109 -25.76 6.13 -2.89
N ALA A 110 -25.52 6.08 -4.20
CA ALA A 110 -24.19 6.23 -4.77
C ALA A 110 -23.58 7.60 -4.42
N ALA A 111 -24.35 8.68 -4.49
CA ALA A 111 -23.90 10.02 -4.14
C ALA A 111 -23.45 10.10 -2.67
N VAL A 112 -24.26 9.58 -1.74
CA VAL A 112 -23.89 9.55 -0.31
C VAL A 112 -22.62 8.74 -0.08
N ALA A 113 -22.51 7.56 -0.70
CA ALA A 113 -21.33 6.71 -0.60
C ALA A 113 -20.07 7.41 -1.14
N VAL A 114 -20.17 8.04 -2.33
CA VAL A 114 -19.06 8.78 -2.95
C VAL A 114 -18.66 9.98 -2.09
N LEU A 115 -19.61 10.76 -1.59
CA LEU A 115 -19.32 11.91 -0.72
C LEU A 115 -18.64 11.49 0.58
N THR A 116 -19.10 10.40 1.19
CA THR A 116 -18.49 9.87 2.42
C THR A 116 -17.05 9.42 2.17
N LEU A 117 -16.82 8.70 1.05
CA LEU A 117 -15.49 8.26 0.65
C LEU A 117 -14.57 9.46 0.35
N ALA A 118 -15.07 10.44 -0.39
CA ALA A 118 -14.35 11.66 -0.74
C ALA A 118 -13.97 12.47 0.51
N LEU A 119 -14.89 12.60 1.47
CA LEU A 119 -14.63 13.30 2.73
C LEU A 119 -13.55 12.56 3.55
N GLY A 120 -13.64 11.24 3.67
CA GLY A 120 -12.64 10.45 4.40
C GLY A 120 -11.24 10.54 3.77
N ILE A 121 -11.15 10.40 2.45
CA ILE A 121 -9.88 10.52 1.72
C ILE A 121 -9.34 11.95 1.81
N GLY A 122 -10.19 12.95 1.58
CA GLY A 122 -9.82 14.36 1.61
C GLY A 122 -9.36 14.83 2.99
N ALA A 123 -10.08 14.45 4.05
CA ALA A 123 -9.70 14.79 5.42
C ALA A 123 -8.34 14.19 5.80
N ASN A 124 -8.13 12.91 5.52
CA ASN A 124 -6.84 12.26 5.79
C ASN A 124 -5.70 12.91 4.99
N THR A 125 -5.95 13.20 3.71
CA THR A 125 -4.96 13.87 2.84
C THR A 125 -4.65 15.28 3.32
N ALA A 126 -5.65 16.05 3.77
CA ALA A 126 -5.47 17.40 4.27
C ALA A 126 -4.65 17.43 5.56
N VAL A 127 -4.95 16.54 6.52
CA VAL A 127 -4.17 16.41 7.75
C VAL A 127 -2.73 16.05 7.41
N PHE A 128 -2.50 15.05 6.56
CA PHE A 128 -1.14 14.68 6.15
C PHE A 128 -0.42 15.79 5.38
N SER A 129 -1.12 16.59 4.57
CA SER A 129 -0.51 17.70 3.84
C SER A 129 -0.05 18.81 4.79
N VAL A 130 -0.85 19.15 5.80
CA VAL A 130 -0.47 20.11 6.83
C VAL A 130 0.68 19.56 7.68
N VAL A 131 0.59 18.32 8.13
CA VAL A 131 1.67 17.67 8.88
C VAL A 131 2.94 17.64 8.04
N ASN A 132 2.85 17.32 6.76
CA ASN A 132 4.02 17.31 5.91
C ASN A 132 4.60 18.72 5.76
N GLY A 133 3.80 19.72 5.34
CA GLY A 133 4.29 21.08 5.11
C GLY A 133 4.70 21.86 6.36
N VAL A 134 4.27 21.44 7.56
CA VAL A 134 4.60 22.12 8.83
C VAL A 134 5.62 21.34 9.68
N LEU A 135 5.55 20.01 9.70
CA LEU A 135 6.36 19.17 10.59
C LEU A 135 7.43 18.34 9.86
N LEU A 136 7.25 17.97 8.59
CA LEU A 136 8.14 16.99 7.93
C LEU A 136 8.95 17.55 6.76
N GLU A 137 8.44 18.56 6.07
CA GLU A 137 9.19 19.30 5.08
C GLU A 137 10.19 20.17 5.85
N PRO A 138 11.50 19.88 5.76
CA PRO A 138 12.49 20.65 6.49
C PRO A 138 12.36 22.10 6.02
N LEU A 139 12.15 23.01 6.98
CA LEU A 139 12.22 24.44 6.70
C LEU A 139 13.54 24.69 5.95
N PRO A 140 13.55 25.55 4.92
CA PRO A 140 14.69 25.74 4.02
C PRO A 140 15.80 26.55 4.71
N TYR A 141 16.30 26.04 5.82
CA TYR A 141 17.40 26.56 6.60
C TYR A 141 18.64 25.70 6.33
N GLN A 142 19.81 26.32 6.38
CA GLN A 142 21.07 25.59 6.40
C GLN A 142 21.18 24.90 7.77
N GLU A 143 20.93 23.58 7.83
CA GLU A 143 21.01 22.74 9.04
C GLU A 143 19.83 22.89 10.04
N PRO A 144 18.59 22.60 9.62
CA PRO A 144 17.40 22.79 10.45
C PRO A 144 17.40 21.94 11.75
N ASP A 145 18.12 20.83 11.75
CA ASP A 145 18.31 19.92 12.89
C ASP A 145 19.22 20.48 14.00
N ARG A 146 19.96 21.56 13.73
CA ARG A 146 20.84 22.24 14.70
C ARG A 146 20.24 23.52 15.27
N LEU A 147 19.09 23.96 14.75
CA LEU A 147 18.37 25.13 15.24
C LEU A 147 17.54 24.80 16.47
N VAL A 148 17.72 25.57 17.55
CA VAL A 148 16.95 25.43 18.80
C VAL A 148 16.35 26.75 19.23
N ALA A 149 15.12 26.70 19.75
CA ALA A 149 14.48 27.87 20.35
C ALA A 149 14.85 27.95 21.83
N LEU A 150 15.48 29.05 22.24
CA LEU A 150 15.85 29.29 23.63
C LEU A 150 14.67 29.86 24.42
N TRP A 151 14.33 29.19 25.52
CA TRP A 151 13.28 29.62 26.44
C TRP A 151 13.83 29.59 27.87
N THR A 152 13.41 30.53 28.70
CA THR A 152 13.67 30.53 30.14
C THR A 152 12.47 29.99 30.92
N ARG A 153 12.70 29.41 32.09
CA ARG A 153 11.64 29.01 33.02
C ARG A 153 11.42 30.14 34.01
N TYR A 154 10.22 30.72 33.99
CA TYR A 154 9.85 31.82 34.87
C TYR A 154 8.94 31.33 35.99
N LEU A 155 9.36 31.53 37.24
CA LEU A 155 8.62 31.18 38.45
C LEU A 155 8.31 32.47 39.26
N PRO A 156 7.18 33.16 38.97
CA PRO A 156 6.74 34.30 39.74
C PRO A 156 6.33 33.90 41.17
N SER A 157 6.33 34.85 42.09
CA SER A 157 5.93 34.65 43.50
C SER A 157 4.49 34.17 43.68
N SER A 158 3.66 34.23 42.64
CA SER A 158 2.31 33.64 42.61
C SER A 158 2.31 32.11 42.53
N GLY A 159 3.47 31.47 42.30
CA GLY A 159 3.61 30.01 42.20
C GLY A 159 3.22 29.41 40.85
N LEU A 160 2.91 30.24 39.85
CA LEU A 160 2.56 29.76 38.50
C LEU A 160 3.82 29.43 37.70
N ASP A 161 4.13 28.14 37.50
CA ASP A 161 5.27 27.71 36.70
C ASP A 161 5.08 27.98 35.20
N ILE A 162 5.94 28.80 34.61
CA ILE A 162 5.94 29.10 33.17
C ILE A 162 7.22 28.53 32.53
N PRO A 163 7.18 27.31 31.98
CA PRO A 163 8.37 26.60 31.50
C PRO A 163 8.93 27.15 30.17
N ARG A 164 8.16 27.96 29.44
CA ARG A 164 8.58 28.57 28.17
C ARG A 164 8.29 30.07 28.17
N PHE A 165 9.11 30.79 28.91
CA PHE A 165 9.09 32.25 28.95
C PHE A 165 10.18 32.81 28.01
N PRO A 166 9.95 33.92 27.30
CA PRO A 166 10.99 34.55 26.49
C PRO A 166 12.18 34.97 27.35
N ALA A 167 13.39 34.68 26.90
CA ALA A 167 14.59 35.18 27.55
C ALA A 167 14.67 36.70 27.42
N SER A 168 15.12 37.35 28.49
CA SER A 168 15.44 38.77 28.47
C SER A 168 16.71 39.05 27.66
N ALA A 169 16.86 40.29 27.19
CA ALA A 169 18.04 40.67 26.40
C ALA A 169 19.38 40.38 27.11
N PRO A 170 19.55 40.65 28.43
CA PRO A 170 20.78 40.29 29.13
C PRO A 170 21.02 38.77 29.19
N GLU A 171 19.97 37.97 29.41
CA GLU A 171 20.10 36.51 29.42
C GLU A 171 20.58 35.98 28.07
N LEU A 172 20.06 36.53 26.96
CA LEU A 172 20.50 36.13 25.62
C LEU A 172 21.97 36.45 25.36
N LEU A 173 22.46 37.60 25.83
CA LEU A 173 23.89 37.96 25.75
C LEU A 173 24.74 37.01 26.59
N ASP A 174 24.29 36.66 27.81
CA ASP A 174 25.00 35.69 28.65
C ASP A 174 25.07 34.31 27.97
N TYR A 175 24.02 33.88 27.26
CA TYR A 175 24.05 32.64 26.49
C TYR A 175 25.00 32.71 25.29
N ASP A 176 25.01 33.82 24.55
CA ASP A 176 25.92 33.99 23.41
C ASP A 176 27.39 34.03 23.86
N ASP A 177 27.70 34.75 24.95
CA ASP A 177 29.06 34.95 25.43
C ASP A 177 29.64 33.73 26.18
N ARG A 178 28.80 32.92 26.85
CA ARG A 178 29.27 31.89 27.79
C ARG A 178 28.94 30.46 27.41
N SER A 179 28.07 30.23 26.43
CA SER A 179 27.68 28.87 26.04
C SER A 179 28.65 28.28 25.03
N GLU A 180 29.26 27.14 25.37
CA GLU A 180 30.05 26.35 24.42
C GLU A 180 29.17 25.45 23.53
N ALA A 181 27.87 25.35 23.82
CA ALA A 181 26.94 24.45 23.11
C ALA A 181 26.30 25.09 21.87
N THR A 182 26.45 26.40 21.69
CA THR A 182 25.78 27.19 20.64
C THR A 182 26.81 27.85 19.73
N GLN A 183 26.55 27.86 18.42
CA GLN A 183 27.41 28.57 17.45
C GLN A 183 27.07 30.06 17.32
N GLY A 184 25.88 30.46 17.75
CA GLY A 184 25.42 31.84 17.83
C GLY A 184 24.00 31.91 18.36
N VAL A 185 23.65 33.03 19.00
CA VAL A 185 22.31 33.27 19.56
C VAL A 185 21.78 34.59 19.01
N VAL A 186 20.65 34.54 18.32
CA VAL A 186 20.02 35.75 17.76
C VAL A 186 18.64 35.98 18.39
N PRO A 187 18.39 37.17 18.98
CA PRO A 187 17.06 37.52 19.47
C PRO A 187 16.09 37.71 18.32
N TYR A 188 14.87 37.23 18.48
CA TYR A 188 13.75 37.65 17.65
C TYR A 188 12.48 37.81 18.48
N VAL A 189 11.60 38.73 18.06
CA VAL A 189 10.29 38.94 18.66
C VAL A 189 9.24 39.18 17.59
N ASN A 190 8.16 38.41 17.66
CA ASN A 190 7.00 38.62 16.82
C ASN A 190 6.11 39.69 17.45
N ALA A 191 5.69 40.65 16.63
CA ALA A 191 4.80 41.70 17.07
C ALA A 191 3.80 42.03 15.98
N ASP A 192 2.56 42.33 16.38
CA ASP A 192 1.61 42.90 15.45
C ASP A 192 1.84 44.41 15.37
N ARG A 193 1.89 44.94 14.15
CA ARG A 193 2.04 46.37 13.85
C ARG A 193 0.98 46.80 12.87
N THR A 194 0.41 47.97 13.09
CA THR A 194 -0.44 48.62 12.10
C THR A 194 0.46 49.51 11.25
N ILE A 195 0.54 49.22 9.96
CA ILE A 195 1.30 49.99 8.98
C ILE A 195 0.29 50.66 8.07
N THR A 196 0.41 51.97 7.91
CA THR A 196 -0.43 52.75 7.00
C THR A 196 0.30 52.89 5.67
N GLY A 197 -0.32 52.43 4.59
CA GLY A 197 0.23 52.59 3.24
C GLY A 197 0.15 54.05 2.76
N GLU A 198 0.81 54.36 1.64
CA GLU A 198 0.82 55.72 1.05
C GLU A 198 -0.58 56.32 0.83
N HIS A 199 -1.59 55.47 0.62
CA HIS A 199 -2.97 55.89 0.37
C HIS A 199 -3.81 56.01 1.66
N GLY A 200 -3.21 55.87 2.85
CA GLY A 200 -3.88 56.08 4.13
C GLY A 200 -4.62 54.87 4.70
N ASP A 201 -4.67 53.73 3.99
CA ASP A 201 -5.32 52.52 4.47
C ASP A 201 -4.46 51.80 5.52
N PRO A 202 -4.89 51.70 6.79
CA PRO A 202 -4.15 50.98 7.82
C PRO A 202 -4.29 49.47 7.62
N ARG A 203 -3.17 48.76 7.60
CA ARG A 203 -3.12 47.29 7.58
C ARG A 203 -2.38 46.78 8.80
N ARG A 204 -3.01 45.85 9.52
CA ARG A 204 -2.35 45.13 10.62
C ARG A 204 -1.53 44.00 10.02
N LEU A 205 -0.22 44.04 10.26
CA LEU A 205 0.74 43.06 9.80
C LEU A 205 1.45 42.46 11.01
N ARG A 206 1.73 41.15 10.93
CA ARG A 206 2.66 40.50 11.85
C ARG A 206 4.07 40.75 11.33
N VAL A 207 4.90 41.37 12.16
CA VAL A 207 6.31 41.63 11.86
C VAL A 207 7.17 40.89 12.86
N THR A 208 8.35 40.49 12.43
CA THR A 208 9.38 39.92 13.29
C THR A 208 10.50 40.94 13.38
N PHE A 209 10.80 41.41 14.58
CA PHE A 209 12.03 42.14 14.85
C PHE A 209 13.09 41.11 15.21
N ALA A 210 14.23 41.12 14.54
CA ALA A 210 15.31 40.18 14.79
C ALA A 210 16.66 40.90 14.87
N GLY A 211 17.62 40.26 15.54
CA GLY A 211 19.01 40.68 15.50
C GLY A 211 19.58 40.65 14.09
N ARG A 212 20.71 41.32 13.88
CA ARG A 212 21.29 41.54 12.54
C ARG A 212 21.68 40.22 11.87
N GLU A 213 22.17 39.28 12.66
CA GLU A 213 22.73 38.00 12.25
C GLU A 213 21.64 36.93 12.02
N PHE A 214 20.35 37.29 12.12
CA PHE A 214 19.23 36.34 12.05
C PHE A 214 19.21 35.54 10.76
N PHE A 215 19.44 36.19 9.62
CA PHE A 215 19.45 35.52 8.32
C PHE A 215 20.73 34.71 8.12
N ASP A 216 21.88 35.21 8.60
CA ASP A 216 23.14 34.48 8.51
C ASP A 216 23.11 33.18 9.33
N LEU A 217 22.40 33.18 10.46
CA LEU A 217 22.19 32.00 11.30
C LEU A 217 21.23 30.98 10.67
N LEU A 218 20.22 31.42 9.93
CA LEU A 218 19.27 30.53 9.24
C LEU A 218 19.83 30.01 7.90
N GLY A 219 20.76 30.77 7.29
CA GLY A 219 21.47 30.42 6.06
C GLY A 219 20.72 30.73 4.77
#